data_AF-A0A7C4U5C0-F1
#
_entry.id   AF-A0A7C4U5C0-F1
#
_cell.length_a   1.000
_cell.length_b   1.000
_cell.length_c   1.000
_cell.angle_alpha   90.00
_cell.angle_beta   90.00
_cell.angle_gamma   90.00
#
_symmetry.space_group_name_H-M   'P 1'
#
loop_
_entity.id
_entity.type
_entity.pdbx_description
1 polymer ?
#
loop_
_entity_poly.entity_id
_entity_poly.type
_entity_poly.pdbx_seq_one_letter_code
_entity_poly.pdbx_strand_id
1 'polypeptide(L)'
;MKLLIYTIFIILMLAGNCFALYKLFTDKQEFFTKYPALSDTAFNIFRFLPLVNIIALAGMWLLKSWAAYLAIACGIAVIVFDIYFGIRYHLYVAVPSTLILLFFIVRYWNEFE
;
A
#
# COMPACT_ATOMS: atom_id res chain seq x y z
N MET A 1 -7.66 -21.94 -10.21
CA MET A 1 -8.37 -20.68 -10.49
C MET A 1 -8.37 -19.70 -9.31
N LYS A 2 -8.78 -20.13 -8.10
CA LYS A 2 -8.81 -19.28 -6.90
C LYS A 2 -7.44 -18.61 -6.60
N LEU A 3 -6.37 -19.40 -6.49
CA LEU A 3 -5.01 -18.88 -6.26
C LEU A 3 -4.51 -17.95 -7.38
N LEU A 4 -4.92 -18.18 -8.63
CA LEU A 4 -4.47 -17.39 -9.79
C LEU A 4 -4.99 -15.95 -9.72
N ILE A 5 -6.26 -15.75 -9.33
CA ILE A 5 -6.84 -14.41 -9.16
C ILE A 5 -6.13 -13.67 -8.01
N TYR A 6 -5.85 -14.36 -6.92
CA TYR A 6 -5.08 -13.82 -5.80
C TYR A 6 -3.67 -13.38 -6.25
N THR A 7 -2.94 -14.24 -6.95
CA THR A 7 -1.61 -13.92 -7.47
C THR A 7 -1.64 -12.72 -8.42
N ILE A 8 -2.58 -12.66 -9.36
CA ILE A 8 -2.74 -11.51 -10.26
C ILE A 8 -2.96 -10.22 -9.46
N PHE A 9 -3.82 -10.27 -8.44
CA PHE A 9 -4.08 -9.14 -7.57
C PHE A 9 -2.83 -8.67 -6.82
N ILE A 10 -2.04 -9.59 -6.24
CA ILE A 10 -0.79 -9.25 -5.57
C ILE A 10 0.22 -8.63 -6.55
N ILE A 11 0.34 -9.15 -7.78
CA ILE A 11 1.21 -8.54 -8.82
C ILE A 11 0.78 -7.10 -9.11
N LEU A 12 -0.52 -6.86 -9.30
CA LEU A 12 -1.04 -5.52 -9.58
C LEU A 12 -0.75 -4.55 -8.42
N MET A 13 -0.91 -5.00 -7.18
CA MET A 13 -0.57 -4.20 -6.02
C MET A 13 0.93 -3.93 -5.90
N LEU A 14 1.79 -4.93 -6.15
CA LEU A 14 3.24 -4.75 -6.18
C LEU A 14 3.64 -3.70 -7.22
N ALA A 15 3.11 -3.81 -8.44
CA ALA A 15 3.37 -2.84 -9.51
C ALA A 15 2.93 -1.42 -9.10
N GLY A 16 1.76 -1.28 -8.50
CA GLY A 16 1.26 0.01 -7.99
C GLY A 16 2.16 0.63 -6.92
N ASN A 17 2.63 -0.17 -5.95
CA ASN A 17 3.53 0.32 -4.91
C ASN A 17 4.93 0.65 -5.45
N CYS A 18 5.47 -0.12 -6.40
CA CYS A 18 6.71 0.20 -7.08
C CYS A 18 6.60 1.52 -7.86
N PHE A 19 5.50 1.74 -8.56
CA PHE A 19 5.24 2.99 -9.28
C PHE A 19 5.10 4.18 -8.31
N ALA A 20 4.38 4.02 -7.20
CA ALA A 20 4.27 5.03 -6.16
C ALA A 20 5.63 5.39 -5.57
N LEU A 21 6.45 4.37 -5.28
CA LEU A 21 7.80 4.57 -4.76
C LEU A 21 8.66 5.36 -5.77
N TYR A 22 8.67 4.94 -7.04
CA TYR A 22 9.37 5.64 -8.12
C TYR A 22 8.96 7.12 -8.20
N LYS A 23 7.65 7.39 -8.25
CA LYS A 23 7.07 8.74 -8.26
C LYS A 23 7.54 9.59 -7.07
N LEU A 24 7.55 9.03 -5.86
CA LEU A 24 8.00 9.73 -4.66
C LEU A 24 9.52 10.00 -4.65
N PHE A 25 10.32 9.25 -5.42
CA PHE A 25 11.74 9.53 -5.58
C PHE A 25 12.02 10.57 -6.68
N THR A 26 11.32 10.53 -7.80
CA THR A 26 11.57 11.43 -8.94
C THR A 26 10.89 12.78 -8.80
N ASP A 27 9.66 12.82 -8.28
CA ASP A 27 8.79 14.00 -8.34
C ASP A 27 8.62 14.65 -6.95
N LYS A 28 9.63 14.50 -6.07
CA LYS A 28 9.61 15.01 -4.68
C LYS A 28 9.13 16.46 -4.62
N GLN A 29 9.74 17.33 -5.43
CA GLN A 29 9.51 18.77 -5.38
C GLN A 29 8.11 19.18 -5.88
N GLU A 30 7.58 18.46 -6.87
CA GLU A 30 6.20 18.61 -7.31
C GLU A 30 5.22 18.23 -6.17
N PHE A 31 5.53 17.16 -5.43
CA PHE A 31 4.71 16.70 -4.31
C PHE A 31 4.62 17.74 -3.18
N PHE A 32 5.74 18.36 -2.78
CA PHE A 32 5.73 19.44 -1.79
C PHE A 32 5.01 20.69 -2.28
N THR A 33 5.10 20.99 -3.58
CA THR A 33 4.39 22.13 -4.17
C THR A 33 2.88 21.92 -4.09
N LYS A 34 2.42 20.69 -4.33
CA LYS A 34 1.00 20.31 -4.27
C LYS A 34 0.47 20.16 -2.84
N TYR A 35 1.35 19.76 -1.91
CA TYR A 35 1.03 19.52 -0.49
C TYR A 35 1.99 20.30 0.42
N PRO A 36 1.84 21.64 0.53
CA PRO A 36 2.78 22.48 1.27
C PRO A 36 2.77 22.25 2.79
N ALA A 37 1.71 21.64 3.33
CA ALA A 37 1.63 21.24 4.74
C ALA A 37 2.47 19.99 5.06
N LEU A 38 2.97 19.28 4.05
CA LEU A 38 3.78 18.09 4.21
C LEU A 38 5.20 18.50 4.65
N SER A 39 5.65 18.03 5.81
CA SER A 39 7.04 18.21 6.23
C SER A 39 7.97 17.19 5.56
N ASP A 40 9.26 17.50 5.49
CA ASP A 40 10.26 16.58 4.93
C ASP A 40 10.30 15.23 5.69
N THR A 41 10.10 15.28 7.02
CA THR A 41 9.96 14.09 7.86
C THR A 41 8.71 13.28 7.51
N ALA A 42 7.55 13.94 7.37
CA ALA A 42 6.30 13.26 7.02
C ALA A 42 6.38 12.64 5.62
N PHE A 43 7.00 13.32 4.66
CA PHE A 43 7.27 12.79 3.32
C PHE A 43 8.17 11.56 3.34
N ASN A 44 9.24 11.59 4.12
CA ASN A 44 10.13 10.44 4.25
C ASN A 44 9.39 9.23 4.83
N ILE A 45 8.58 9.43 5.87
CA ILE A 45 7.72 8.38 6.43
C ILE A 45 6.74 7.85 5.38
N PHE A 46 6.09 8.75 4.62
CA PHE A 46 5.18 8.37 3.56
C PHE A 46 5.86 7.51 2.49
N ARG A 47 7.09 7.85 2.11
CA ARG A 47 7.89 7.08 1.15
C ARG A 47 8.29 5.70 1.66
N PHE A 48 8.39 5.51 2.98
CA PHE A 48 8.61 4.19 3.55
C PHE A 48 7.37 3.28 3.45
N LEU A 49 6.15 3.84 3.42
CA LEU A 49 4.92 3.04 3.38
C LEU A 49 4.84 2.11 2.15
N PRO A 50 5.09 2.58 0.90
CA PRO A 50 5.13 1.69 -0.26
C PRO A 50 6.21 0.61 -0.15
N LEU A 51 7.37 0.91 0.43
CA LEU A 51 8.46 -0.06 0.62
C LEU A 51 8.04 -1.17 1.58
N VAL A 52 7.49 -0.80 2.74
CA VAL A 52 6.99 -1.76 3.73
C VAL A 52 5.85 -2.58 3.15
N ASN A 53 4.95 -1.95 2.37
CA ASN A 53 3.86 -2.64 1.72
C ASN A 53 4.33 -3.62 0.64
N ILE A 54 5.41 -3.33 -0.10
CA ILE A 54 6.03 -4.29 -1.03
C ILE A 54 6.52 -5.54 -0.30
N ILE A 55 7.19 -5.36 0.86
CA ILE A 55 7.65 -6.49 1.69
C ILE A 55 6.45 -7.29 2.21
N ALA A 56 5.41 -6.60 2.67
CA ALA A 56 4.17 -7.24 3.12
C ALA A 56 3.51 -8.04 1.99
N LEU A 57 3.41 -7.48 0.78
CA LEU A 57 2.82 -8.17 -0.37
C LEU A 57 3.66 -9.37 -0.84
N ALA A 58 4.99 -9.28 -0.77
CA ALA A 58 5.87 -10.41 -1.05
C ALA A 58 5.69 -11.53 -0.02
N GLY A 59 5.58 -11.20 1.27
CA GLY A 59 5.25 -12.16 2.32
C GLY A 59 3.85 -12.75 2.15
N MET A 60 2.87 -11.94 1.75
CA MET A 60 1.51 -12.40 1.46
C MET A 60 1.46 -13.34 0.26
N TRP A 61 2.28 -13.12 -0.78
CA TRP A 61 2.41 -14.06 -1.89
C TRP A 61 2.75 -15.47 -1.40
N LEU A 62 3.62 -15.54 -0.39
CA LEU A 62 4.05 -16.77 0.27
C LEU A 62 3.14 -17.18 1.44
N LEU A 63 1.95 -16.58 1.54
CA LEU A 63 0.94 -16.84 2.58
C LEU A 63 1.50 -16.77 4.00
N LYS A 64 2.33 -15.76 4.30
CA LYS A 64 2.85 -15.55 5.65
C LYS A 64 1.94 -14.68 6.51
N SER A 65 1.57 -15.19 7.69
CA SER A 65 0.61 -14.55 8.59
C SER A 65 1.06 -13.15 9.04
N TRP A 66 2.34 -12.98 9.40
CA TRP A 66 2.93 -11.67 9.73
C TRP A 66 2.76 -10.64 8.61
N ALA A 67 2.78 -11.10 7.35
CA ALA A 67 2.70 -10.24 6.18
C ALA A 67 1.29 -9.71 5.96
N ALA A 68 0.26 -10.50 6.28
CA ALA A 68 -1.13 -10.05 6.27
C ALA A 68 -1.36 -8.92 7.28
N TYR A 69 -0.89 -9.07 8.52
CA TYR A 69 -0.98 -8.02 9.53
C TYR A 69 -0.27 -6.73 9.09
N LEU A 70 0.93 -6.87 8.50
CA LEU A 70 1.70 -5.75 8.01
C LEU A 70 1.00 -5.03 6.85
N ALA A 71 0.42 -5.77 5.91
CA ALA A 71 -0.30 -5.19 4.77
C ALA A 71 -1.56 -4.43 5.22
N ILE A 72 -2.29 -4.95 6.21
CA ILE A 72 -3.43 -4.26 6.83
C ILE A 72 -2.99 -2.96 7.49
N ALA A 73 -1.93 -3.01 8.30
CA ALA A 73 -1.39 -1.83 8.97
C ALA A 73 -0.93 -0.76 7.96
N CYS A 74 -0.26 -1.17 6.88
CA CYS A 74 0.14 -0.28 5.79
C CYS A 74 -1.07 0.37 5.10
N GLY A 75 -2.11 -0.41 4.76
CA GLY A 75 -3.31 0.12 4.11
C GLY A 75 -4.01 1.19 4.97
N ILE A 76 -4.17 0.92 6.27
CA ILE A 76 -4.74 1.88 7.22
C ILE A 76 -3.87 3.13 7.32
N ALA A 77 -2.54 2.97 7.47
CA ALA A 77 -1.62 4.09 7.58
C ALA A 77 -1.66 5.01 6.35
N VAL A 78 -1.72 4.43 5.14
CA VAL A 78 -1.86 5.18 3.88
C VAL A 78 -3.18 5.96 3.85
N ILE A 79 -4.30 5.32 4.19
CA ILE A 79 -5.63 5.97 4.20
C ILE A 79 -5.64 7.16 5.19
N VAL A 80 -5.12 6.96 6.40
CA VAL A 80 -5.04 8.02 7.42
C VAL A 80 -4.15 9.16 6.94
N PHE A 81 -3.01 8.84 6.32
CA PHE A 81 -2.09 9.83 5.77
C PHE A 81 -2.76 10.67 4.66
N ASP A 82 -3.45 10.01 3.73
CA ASP A 82 -4.16 10.67 2.64
C ASP A 82 -5.27 11.60 3.15
N ILE A 83 -6.02 11.19 4.18
CA ILE A 83 -7.04 12.02 4.81
C ILE A 83 -6.39 13.24 5.49
N TYR A 84 -5.34 13.02 6.27
CA TYR A 84 -4.66 14.07 7.03
C TYR A 84 -4.06 15.16 6.13
N PHE A 85 -3.43 14.78 5.02
CA PHE A 85 -2.81 15.72 4.08
C PHE A 85 -3.71 16.11 2.90
N GLY A 86 -4.94 15.61 2.83
CA GLY A 86 -5.90 15.95 1.78
C GLY A 86 -5.55 15.39 0.39
N ILE A 87 -4.87 14.24 0.32
CA ILE A 87 -4.44 13.57 -0.93
C ILE A 87 -5.61 12.76 -1.53
N ARG A 88 -6.69 13.45 -1.91
CA ARG A 88 -7.98 12.82 -2.30
C ARG A 88 -7.88 11.85 -3.47
N TYR A 89 -7.05 12.14 -4.47
CA TYR A 89 -6.91 11.27 -5.64
C TYR A 89 -6.32 9.90 -5.27
N HIS A 90 -5.38 9.88 -4.32
CA HIS A 90 -4.76 8.65 -3.84
C HIS A 90 -5.72 7.89 -2.92
N LEU A 91 -6.46 8.62 -2.07
CA LEU A 91 -7.47 8.04 -1.18
C LEU A 91 -8.51 7.20 -1.93
N TYR A 92 -8.99 7.67 -3.08
CA TYR A 92 -9.95 6.94 -3.92
C TYR A 92 -9.42 5.62 -4.49
N VAL A 93 -8.10 5.45 -4.55
CA VAL A 93 -7.45 4.21 -4.99
C VAL A 93 -7.06 3.35 -3.78
N ALA A 94 -6.56 3.98 -2.70
CA ALA A 94 -6.12 3.33 -1.48
C ALA A 94 -7.25 2.61 -0.74
N VAL A 95 -8.44 3.23 -0.64
CA VAL A 95 -9.57 2.62 0.07
C VAL A 95 -10.07 1.34 -0.65
N PRO A 96 -10.41 1.37 -1.95
CA PRO A 96 -10.87 0.16 -2.64
C PRO A 96 -9.81 -0.94 -2.69
N SER A 97 -8.54 -0.59 -2.94
CA SER A 97 -7.46 -1.60 -2.97
C SER A 97 -7.26 -2.26 -1.61
N THR A 98 -7.32 -1.50 -0.51
CA THR A 98 -7.25 -2.05 0.85
C THR A 98 -8.44 -2.95 1.17
N LEU A 99 -9.66 -2.61 0.73
CA LEU A 99 -10.84 -3.46 0.93
C LEU A 99 -10.74 -4.78 0.15
N ILE A 100 -10.25 -4.74 -1.10
CA ILE A 100 -10.04 -5.96 -1.90
C ILE A 100 -8.93 -6.82 -1.28
N LEU A 101 -7.86 -6.20 -0.78
CA LEU A 101 -6.80 -6.89 -0.04
C LEU A 101 -7.36 -7.59 1.20
N LEU A 102 -8.16 -6.89 2.02
CA LEU A 102 -8.82 -7.46 3.18
C LEU A 102 -9.73 -8.64 2.82
N PHE A 103 -10.49 -8.53 1.74
CA PHE A 103 -11.31 -9.64 1.25
C PHE A 103 -10.45 -10.88 0.95
N PHE A 104 -9.30 -10.72 0.29
CA PHE A 104 -8.39 -11.83 0.04
C PHE A 104 -7.77 -12.40 1.32
N ILE A 105 -7.33 -11.55 2.24
CA ILE A 105 -6.78 -11.99 3.53
C ILE A 105 -7.81 -12.82 4.30
N VAL A 106 -9.05 -12.33 4.43
CA VAL A 106 -10.13 -13.06 5.12
C VAL A 106 -10.45 -14.37 4.41
N ARG A 107 -10.52 -14.36 3.07
CA ARG A 107 -10.83 -15.55 2.28
C ARG A 107 -9.78 -16.65 2.41
N TYR A 108 -8.51 -16.27 2.51
CA TYR A 108 -7.37 -17.19 2.57
C TYR A 108 -6.79 -17.36 3.97
N TRP A 109 -7.45 -16.83 5.01
CA TRP A 109 -6.90 -16.76 6.37
C TRP A 109 -6.35 -18.09 6.89
N ASN A 110 -7.07 -19.19 6.65
CA ASN A 110 -6.67 -20.52 7.11
C ASN A 110 -5.47 -21.12 6.33
N GLU A 111 -5.09 -20.52 5.21
CA GLU A 111 -3.92 -20.91 4.42
C GLU A 111 -2.67 -20.10 4.82
N PHE A 112 -2.80 -19.07 5.67
CA PHE A 112 -1.67 -18.31 6.18
C PHE A 112 -0.95 -19.07 7.30
N GLU A 113 0.36 -19.24 7.15
CA GLU A 113 1.28 -19.81 8.15
C GLU A 113 2.11 -18.72 8.83
#